data_AF-A0A7J5YQY9-F1
#
_entry.id   AF-A0A7J5YQY9-F1
#
_cell.length_a   1.000
_cell.length_b   1.000
_cell.length_c   1.000
_cell.angle_alpha   90.00
_cell.angle_beta   90.00
_cell.angle_gamma   90.00
#
_symmetry.space_group_name_H-M   'P 1'
#
loop_
_entity.id
_entity.type
_entity.pdbx_description
1 polymer ?
#
loop_
_entity_poly.entity_id
_entity_poly.type
_entity_poly.pdbx_seq_one_letter_code
_entity_poly.pdbx_strand_id
1 'polypeptide(L)'
;MYHEHKGEIFELKAELNSDKKEKKKEAVKKVIASMTVGKDVSALFPDVVNCMQTDNLELKKLVYLYLMNYAKKYLCEPLRKCLKDEDPYVRKTAAVCVAKLHDINAQLVEDQGFLDTLKDLISDSNPMVVANAVAALSEIAESHPNSNLLDLNPQTINKLLTALNECTEWGQIFILDCLANYSPRDDRESQR
;
A
#
# COMPACT_ATOMS: atom_id res chain seq x y z
N MET A 1 20.15 -28.84 -1.64
CA MET A 1 19.18 -27.71 -1.66
C MET A 1 18.41 -27.48 -0.37
N TYR A 2 17.49 -28.35 0.11
CA TYR A 2 16.72 -28.07 1.35
C TYR A 2 17.56 -28.00 2.64
N HIS A 3 18.61 -28.81 2.77
CA HIS A 3 19.49 -28.79 3.95
C HIS A 3 20.46 -27.60 3.96
N GLU A 4 20.94 -27.15 2.80
CA GLU A 4 21.84 -25.99 2.68
C GLU A 4 21.12 -24.69 3.05
N HIS A 5 19.85 -24.54 2.64
CA HIS A 5 19.09 -23.33 2.92
C HIS A 5 18.80 -23.13 4.42
N LYS A 6 18.54 -24.21 5.17
CA LYS A 6 18.39 -24.16 6.63
C LYS A 6 19.69 -23.81 7.36
N GLY A 7 20.83 -24.32 6.87
CA GLY A 7 22.14 -23.99 7.43
C GLY A 7 22.50 -22.52 7.26
N GLU A 8 22.25 -21.98 6.06
CA GLU A 8 22.49 -20.57 5.72
C GLU A 8 21.66 -19.61 6.59
N ILE A 9 20.38 -19.90 6.82
CA ILE A 9 19.52 -19.08 7.71
C ILE A 9 20.04 -19.11 9.16
N PHE A 10 20.49 -20.26 9.65
CA PHE A 10 21.03 -20.37 11.01
C PHE A 10 22.32 -19.58 11.20
N GLU A 11 23.22 -19.64 10.21
CA GLU A 11 24.45 -18.85 10.21
C GLU A 11 24.17 -17.34 10.18
N LEU A 12 23.29 -16.90 9.27
CA LEU A 12 22.87 -15.49 9.20
C LEU A 12 22.24 -15.01 10.51
N LYS A 13 21.43 -15.85 11.15
CA LYS A 13 20.85 -15.55 12.46
C LYS A 13 21.93 -15.35 13.53
N ALA A 14 22.96 -16.18 13.55
CA ALA A 14 24.08 -16.02 14.48
C ALA A 14 24.89 -14.75 14.19
N GLU A 15 25.12 -14.41 12.92
CA GLU A 15 25.84 -13.18 12.54
C GLU A 15 25.07 -11.90 12.89
N LEU A 16 23.75 -11.87 12.67
CA LEU A 16 22.87 -10.74 13.01
C LEU A 16 22.85 -10.43 14.51
N ASN A 17 22.99 -11.46 15.34
CA ASN A 17 23.01 -11.33 16.79
C ASN A 17 24.42 -11.12 17.38
N SER A 18 25.46 -10.99 16.55
CA SER A 18 26.83 -10.78 17.01
C SER A 18 27.06 -9.38 17.60
N ASP A 19 27.81 -9.24 18.70
CA ASP A 19 28.18 -7.93 19.27
C ASP A 19 29.03 -7.05 18.33
N LYS A 20 29.65 -7.66 17.31
CA LYS A 20 30.47 -6.95 16.33
C LYS A 20 29.58 -6.26 15.29
N LYS A 21 29.53 -4.92 15.35
CA LYS A 21 28.76 -4.08 14.41
C LYS A 21 29.00 -4.44 12.94
N GLU A 22 30.25 -4.74 12.57
CA GLU A 22 30.60 -5.06 11.19
C GLU A 22 30.11 -6.44 10.74
N LYS A 23 30.02 -7.41 11.66
CA LYS A 23 29.38 -8.70 11.35
C LYS A 23 27.88 -8.52 11.12
N LYS A 24 27.19 -7.73 11.95
CA LYS A 24 25.76 -7.44 11.74
C LYS A 24 25.51 -6.80 10.38
N LYS A 25 26.36 -5.83 10.00
CA LYS A 25 26.25 -5.14 8.72
C LYS A 25 26.40 -6.08 7.53
N GLU A 26 27.43 -6.91 7.52
CA GLU A 26 27.62 -7.90 6.46
C GLU A 26 26.49 -8.94 6.43
N ALA A 27 25.98 -9.34 7.59
CA ALA A 27 24.82 -10.24 7.66
C ALA A 27 23.57 -9.63 7.02
N VAL A 28 23.23 -8.37 7.33
CA VAL A 28 22.07 -7.71 6.71
C VAL A 28 22.24 -7.58 5.19
N LYS A 29 23.45 -7.31 4.68
CA LYS A 29 23.72 -7.31 3.24
C LYS A 29 23.44 -8.68 2.60
N LYS A 30 23.90 -9.77 3.23
CA LYS A 30 23.62 -11.15 2.77
C LYS A 30 22.13 -11.48 2.82
N VAL A 31 21.39 -11.01 3.84
CA VAL A 31 19.93 -11.16 3.93
C VAL A 31 19.23 -10.45 2.77
N ILE A 32 19.61 -9.21 2.47
CA ILE A 32 19.06 -8.46 1.34
C ILE A 32 19.36 -9.17 0.03
N ALA A 33 20.61 -9.63 -0.18
CA ALA A 33 20.98 -10.38 -1.38
C ALA A 33 20.18 -11.69 -1.51
N SER A 34 19.92 -12.38 -0.41
CA SER A 34 19.08 -13.59 -0.40
C SER A 34 17.63 -13.25 -0.76
N MET A 35 17.12 -12.12 -0.26
CA MET A 35 15.79 -11.64 -0.56
C MET A 35 15.62 -11.24 -2.03
N THR A 36 16.63 -10.60 -2.64
CA THR A 36 16.57 -10.19 -4.06
C THR A 36 16.62 -11.37 -5.02
N VAL A 37 17.23 -12.49 -4.62
CA VAL A 37 17.17 -13.76 -5.39
C VAL A 37 15.93 -14.61 -5.06
N GLY A 38 14.98 -14.08 -4.29
CA GLY A 38 13.69 -14.73 -4.01
C GLY A 38 13.70 -15.77 -2.89
N LYS A 39 14.82 -15.94 -2.15
CA LYS A 39 14.85 -16.83 -0.99
C LYS A 39 13.95 -16.31 0.12
N ASP A 40 13.31 -17.23 0.85
CA ASP A 40 12.50 -16.86 2.01
C ASP A 40 13.41 -16.63 3.23
N VAL A 41 13.53 -15.36 3.61
CA VAL A 41 14.30 -14.90 4.78
C VAL A 41 13.40 -14.43 5.91
N SER A 42 12.09 -14.71 5.84
CA SER A 42 11.11 -14.21 6.84
C SER A 42 11.41 -14.63 8.27
N ALA A 43 12.03 -15.80 8.45
CA ALA A 43 12.48 -16.29 9.75
C ALA A 43 13.51 -15.37 10.45
N LEU A 44 14.18 -14.49 9.70
CA LEU A 44 15.17 -13.52 10.19
C LEU A 44 14.54 -12.16 10.57
N PHE A 45 13.23 -11.98 10.38
CA PHE A 45 12.55 -10.72 10.67
C PHE A 45 12.83 -10.19 12.10
N PRO A 46 12.71 -11.00 13.18
CA PRO A 46 13.00 -10.52 14.53
C PRO A 46 14.45 -10.06 14.69
N ASP A 47 15.39 -10.81 14.09
CA ASP A 47 16.83 -10.56 14.20
C ASP A 47 17.24 -9.27 13.46
N VAL A 48 16.64 -9.00 12.30
CA VAL A 48 16.87 -7.75 11.54
C VAL A 48 16.23 -6.55 12.25
N VAL A 49 15.03 -6.69 12.83
CA VAL A 49 14.37 -5.61 13.60
C VAL A 49 15.20 -5.22 14.82
N ASN A 50 15.84 -6.18 15.50
CA ASN A 50 16.76 -5.89 16.61
C ASN A 50 17.95 -5.00 16.20
N CYS A 51 18.29 -4.93 14.91
CA CYS A 51 19.34 -4.06 14.40
C CYS A 51 18.86 -2.62 14.13
N MET A 52 17.56 -2.32 14.22
CA MET A 52 16.97 -1.02 13.86
C MET A 52 17.43 0.13 14.77
N GLN A 53 17.78 -0.17 16.02
CA GLN A 53 18.24 0.81 17.01
C GLN A 53 19.73 1.18 16.85
N THR A 54 20.39 0.72 15.80
CA THR A 54 21.80 1.05 15.55
C THR A 54 22.02 2.52 15.22
N ASP A 55 23.14 3.08 15.72
CA ASP A 55 23.62 4.42 15.33
C ASP A 55 24.36 4.42 13.99
N ASN A 56 24.69 3.24 13.44
CA ASN A 56 25.35 3.14 12.15
C ASN A 56 24.33 3.42 11.03
N LEU A 57 24.44 4.57 10.38
CA LEU A 57 23.52 5.02 9.34
C LEU A 57 23.42 4.05 8.15
N GLU A 58 24.53 3.41 7.77
CA GLU A 58 24.54 2.42 6.68
C GLU A 58 23.74 1.18 7.07
N LEU A 59 24.00 0.61 8.24
CA LEU A 59 23.24 -0.54 8.75
C LEU A 59 21.76 -0.19 8.91
N LYS A 60 21.47 1.00 9.42
CA LYS A 60 20.11 1.51 9.56
C LYS A 60 19.39 1.54 8.21
N LYS A 61 20.01 2.10 7.15
CA LYS A 61 19.46 2.09 5.79
C LYS A 61 19.19 0.68 5.27
N LEU A 62 20.09 -0.28 5.52
CA LEU A 62 19.91 -1.66 5.12
C LEU A 62 18.73 -2.34 5.86
N VAL A 63 18.58 -2.09 7.16
CA VAL A 63 17.42 -2.58 7.93
C VAL A 63 16.12 -2.01 7.36
N TYR A 64 16.05 -0.70 7.07
CA TYR A 64 14.88 -0.10 6.43
C TYR A 64 14.60 -0.71 5.05
N LEU A 65 15.63 -0.96 4.23
CA LEU A 65 15.47 -1.63 2.94
C LEU A 65 14.90 -3.04 3.07
N TYR A 66 15.36 -3.82 4.06
CA TYR A 66 14.77 -5.13 4.36
C TYR A 66 13.30 -5.02 4.75
N LEU A 67 12.95 -4.10 5.67
CA LEU A 67 11.58 -3.93 6.14
C LEU A 67 10.63 -3.47 5.01
N MET A 68 11.08 -2.55 4.15
CA MET A 68 10.30 -2.11 2.99
C MET A 68 10.05 -3.28 2.02
N ASN A 69 11.07 -4.08 1.71
CA ASN A 69 10.91 -5.24 0.85
C ASN A 69 10.06 -6.34 1.51
N TYR A 70 10.15 -6.50 2.83
CA TYR A 70 9.35 -7.46 3.59
C TYR A 70 7.88 -7.07 3.56
N ALA A 71 7.58 -5.79 3.85
CA ALA A 71 6.24 -5.25 3.70
C ALA A 71 5.72 -5.45 2.27
N LYS A 72 6.53 -5.13 1.24
CA LYS A 72 6.18 -5.41 -0.16
C LYS A 72 5.77 -6.87 -0.40
N LYS A 73 6.51 -7.84 0.14
CA LYS A 73 6.25 -9.27 -0.08
C LYS A 73 5.02 -9.79 0.70
N TYR A 74 4.84 -9.35 1.94
CA TYR A 74 3.87 -9.96 2.85
C TYR A 74 2.60 -9.12 3.09
N LEU A 75 2.57 -7.85 2.69
CA LEU A 75 1.40 -6.98 2.87
C LEU A 75 0.42 -7.07 1.68
N CYS A 76 0.93 -7.24 0.46
CA CYS A 76 0.10 -7.12 -0.74
C CYS A 76 -1.02 -8.17 -0.82
N GLU A 77 -0.72 -9.44 -0.55
CA GLU A 77 -1.74 -10.50 -0.60
C GLU A 77 -2.82 -10.36 0.47
N PRO A 78 -2.50 -10.15 1.77
CA PRO A 78 -3.50 -9.84 2.77
C PRO A 78 -4.33 -8.60 2.42
N LEU A 79 -3.70 -7.52 1.95
CA LEU A 79 -4.41 -6.30 1.58
C LEU A 79 -5.39 -6.54 0.42
N ARG A 80 -4.99 -7.31 -0.59
CA ARG A 80 -5.87 -7.70 -1.70
C ARG A 80 -7.08 -8.51 -1.25
N LYS A 81 -6.92 -9.36 -0.22
CA LYS A 81 -8.04 -10.07 0.39
C LYS A 81 -8.97 -9.12 1.13
N CYS A 82 -8.42 -8.17 1.90
CA CYS A 82 -9.23 -7.17 2.61
C CYS A 82 -10.03 -6.27 1.66
N LEU A 83 -9.49 -5.93 0.47
CA LEU A 83 -10.22 -5.17 -0.56
C LEU A 83 -11.42 -5.92 -1.15
N LYS A 84 -11.48 -7.25 -0.97
CA LYS A 84 -12.55 -8.13 -1.45
C LYS A 84 -13.32 -8.79 -0.30
N ASP A 85 -13.19 -8.26 0.91
CA ASP A 85 -13.86 -8.80 2.09
C ASP A 85 -15.38 -8.55 2.02
N GLU A 86 -16.17 -9.43 2.65
CA GLU A 86 -17.62 -9.28 2.71
C GLU A 86 -18.03 -8.07 3.57
N ASP A 87 -17.25 -7.75 4.62
CA ASP A 87 -17.51 -6.63 5.50
C ASP A 87 -17.08 -5.29 4.88
N PRO A 88 -18.01 -4.33 4.65
CA PRO A 88 -17.68 -3.01 4.13
C PRO A 88 -16.68 -2.23 5.01
N TYR A 89 -16.63 -2.49 6.33
CA TYR A 89 -15.64 -1.87 7.21
C TYR A 89 -14.22 -2.35 6.90
N VAL A 90 -14.06 -3.62 6.52
CA VAL A 90 -12.77 -4.16 6.11
C VAL A 90 -12.36 -3.57 4.77
N ARG A 91 -13.26 -3.56 3.77
CA ARG A 91 -13.00 -2.98 2.45
C ARG A 91 -12.64 -1.50 2.50
N LYS A 92 -13.41 -0.67 3.23
CA LYS A 92 -13.12 0.77 3.34
C LYS A 92 -11.77 1.02 4.02
N THR A 93 -11.43 0.23 5.04
CA THR A 93 -10.15 0.35 5.74
C THR A 93 -9.00 -0.08 4.84
N ALA A 94 -9.20 -1.14 4.06
CA ALA A 94 -8.24 -1.57 3.06
C ALA A 94 -7.98 -0.50 1.99
N ALA A 95 -9.02 0.21 1.52
CA ALA A 95 -8.86 1.33 0.59
C ALA A 95 -7.96 2.45 1.16
N VAL A 96 -8.17 2.84 2.42
CA VAL A 96 -7.30 3.79 3.12
C VAL A 96 -5.87 3.24 3.25
N CYS A 97 -5.71 1.95 3.56
CA CYS A 97 -4.39 1.32 3.63
C CYS A 97 -3.66 1.35 2.28
N VAL A 98 -4.35 1.29 1.14
CA VAL A 98 -3.72 1.44 -0.18
C VAL A 98 -3.15 2.84 -0.36
N ALA A 99 -3.86 3.90 0.03
CA ALA A 99 -3.33 5.27 -0.01
C ALA A 99 -2.07 5.41 0.86
N LYS A 100 -2.09 4.87 2.09
CA LYS A 100 -0.90 4.89 2.96
C LYS A 100 0.25 4.03 2.45
N LEU A 101 -0.05 2.92 1.76
CA LEU A 101 0.98 2.13 1.09
C LEU A 101 1.59 2.89 -0.09
N HIS A 102 0.80 3.69 -0.79
CA HIS A 102 1.27 4.53 -1.88
C HIS A 102 2.24 5.62 -1.37
N ASP A 103 1.98 6.26 -0.23
CA ASP A 103 2.92 7.21 0.41
C ASP A 103 4.29 6.59 0.69
N ILE A 104 4.33 5.29 0.99
CA ILE A 104 5.56 4.55 1.29
C ILE A 104 6.22 4.06 0.00
N ASN A 105 5.45 3.55 -0.96
CA ASN A 105 5.94 2.94 -2.18
C ASN A 105 4.89 2.98 -3.30
N ALA A 106 4.82 4.11 -4.01
CA ALA A 106 3.91 4.32 -5.14
C ALA A 106 4.08 3.25 -6.24
N GLN A 107 5.33 2.96 -6.63
CA GLN A 107 5.63 1.96 -7.67
C GLN A 107 5.06 0.59 -7.32
N LEU A 108 5.12 0.18 -6.05
CA LEU A 108 4.53 -1.08 -5.62
C LEU A 108 3.00 -1.10 -5.82
N VAL A 109 2.33 0.00 -5.47
CA VAL A 109 0.87 0.12 -5.59
C VAL A 109 0.45 -0.01 -7.06
N GLU A 110 1.20 0.63 -7.96
CA GLU A 110 1.05 0.50 -9.41
C GLU A 110 1.32 -0.93 -9.90
N ASP A 111 2.49 -1.49 -9.58
CA ASP A 111 2.91 -2.83 -10.01
C ASP A 111 1.93 -3.94 -9.59
N GLN A 112 1.25 -3.77 -8.47
CA GLN A 112 0.33 -4.75 -7.91
C GLN A 112 -1.13 -4.58 -8.36
N GLY A 113 -1.42 -3.57 -9.17
CA GLY A 113 -2.77 -3.28 -9.68
C GLY A 113 -3.74 -2.77 -8.61
N PHE A 114 -3.23 -2.18 -7.52
CA PHE A 114 -4.10 -1.67 -6.46
C PHE A 114 -4.87 -0.42 -6.88
N LEU A 115 -4.33 0.38 -7.81
CA LEU A 115 -5.03 1.55 -8.35
C LEU A 115 -6.30 1.15 -9.11
N ASP A 116 -6.23 0.10 -9.91
CA ASP A 116 -7.42 -0.40 -10.63
C ASP A 116 -8.43 -1.01 -9.67
N THR A 117 -7.96 -1.70 -8.63
CA THR A 117 -8.84 -2.20 -7.56
C THR A 117 -9.55 -1.06 -6.83
N LEU A 118 -8.87 0.07 -6.55
CA LEU A 118 -9.51 1.25 -5.96
C LEU A 118 -10.56 1.87 -6.90
N LYS A 119 -10.29 1.94 -8.20
CA LYS A 119 -11.25 2.44 -9.19
C LYS A 119 -12.50 1.57 -9.24
N ASP A 120 -12.34 0.25 -9.16
CA ASP A 120 -13.47 -0.69 -9.11
C ASP A 120 -14.33 -0.46 -7.85
N LEU A 121 -13.71 -0.14 -6.71
CA LEU A 121 -14.42 0.16 -5.45
C LEU A 121 -15.26 1.44 -5.49
N ILE A 122 -15.09 2.33 -6.48
CA ILE A 122 -16.04 3.44 -6.69
C ILE A 122 -17.44 2.92 -7.06
N SER A 123 -17.52 1.69 -7.56
CA SER A 123 -18.78 1.00 -7.89
C SER A 123 -19.22 0.02 -6.80
N ASP A 124 -18.66 0.10 -5.58
CA ASP A 124 -19.05 -0.77 -4.47
C ASP A 124 -20.52 -0.55 -4.08
N SER A 125 -21.18 -1.62 -3.62
CA SER A 125 -22.57 -1.57 -3.18
C SER A 125 -22.76 -0.79 -1.88
N ASN A 126 -21.69 -0.60 -1.10
CA ASN A 126 -21.72 0.13 0.16
C ASN A 126 -21.18 1.57 -0.01
N PRO A 127 -21.99 2.61 0.30
CA PRO A 127 -21.61 4.01 0.17
C PRO A 127 -20.36 4.42 0.97
N MET A 128 -20.08 3.76 2.11
CA MET A 128 -18.89 4.06 2.91
C MET A 128 -17.62 3.59 2.21
N VAL A 129 -17.69 2.45 1.49
CA VAL A 129 -16.55 1.94 0.71
C VAL A 129 -16.29 2.86 -0.47
N VAL A 130 -17.33 3.27 -1.18
CA VAL A 130 -17.25 4.25 -2.29
C VAL A 130 -16.57 5.54 -1.82
N ALA A 131 -17.02 6.13 -0.71
CA ALA A 131 -16.44 7.37 -0.19
C ALA A 131 -14.96 7.24 0.18
N ASN A 132 -14.55 6.11 0.80
CA ASN A 132 -13.14 5.89 1.16
C ASN A 132 -12.27 5.54 -0.06
N ALA A 133 -12.83 4.89 -1.08
CA ALA A 133 -12.13 4.65 -2.34
C ALA A 133 -11.86 5.96 -3.08
N VAL A 134 -12.84 6.87 -3.11
CA VAL A 134 -12.69 8.21 -3.67
C VAL A 134 -11.66 9.02 -2.89
N ALA A 135 -11.75 9.04 -1.56
CA ALA A 135 -10.77 9.73 -0.72
C ALA A 135 -9.35 9.24 -0.97
N ALA A 136 -9.15 7.91 -1.02
CA ALA A 136 -7.86 7.31 -1.30
C ALA A 136 -7.33 7.69 -2.69
N LEU A 137 -8.18 7.68 -3.72
CA LEU A 137 -7.79 8.06 -5.08
C LEU A 137 -7.46 9.55 -5.20
N SER A 138 -8.22 10.43 -4.55
CA SER A 138 -7.94 11.87 -4.50
C SER A 138 -6.60 12.16 -3.82
N GLU A 139 -6.32 11.54 -2.66
CA GLU A 139 -5.05 11.67 -1.94
C GLU A 139 -3.86 11.21 -2.80
N ILE A 140 -4.01 10.09 -3.52
CA ILE A 140 -2.99 9.58 -4.45
C ILE A 140 -2.79 10.54 -5.64
N ALA A 141 -3.86 11.12 -6.18
CA ALA A 141 -3.80 12.05 -7.31
C ALA A 141 -3.10 13.37 -6.93
N GLU A 142 -3.30 13.87 -5.72
CA GLU A 142 -2.58 15.05 -5.20
C GLU A 142 -1.06 14.83 -5.16
N SER A 143 -0.63 13.60 -4.88
CA SER A 143 0.79 13.23 -4.85
C SER A 143 1.42 13.17 -6.25
N HIS A 144 0.61 13.06 -7.32
CA HIS A 144 1.06 12.98 -8.70
C HIS A 144 0.14 13.83 -9.61
N PRO A 145 0.39 15.15 -9.75
CA PRO A 145 -0.53 16.08 -10.42
C PRO A 145 -0.88 15.76 -11.88
N ASN A 146 -0.08 14.91 -12.55
CA ASN A 146 -0.30 14.49 -13.94
C ASN A 146 -1.01 13.12 -14.05
N SER A 147 -1.32 12.44 -12.95
CA SER A 147 -2.05 11.18 -12.97
C SER A 147 -3.55 11.46 -12.92
N ASN A 148 -4.22 11.36 -14.08
CA ASN A 148 -5.68 11.47 -14.12
C ASN A 148 -6.30 10.14 -13.63
N LEU A 149 -6.20 9.88 -12.32
CA LEU A 149 -6.59 8.60 -11.71
C LEU A 149 -8.12 8.45 -11.59
N LEU A 150 -8.81 9.58 -11.45
CA LEU A 150 -10.27 9.66 -11.43
C LEU A 150 -10.74 10.11 -12.82
N ASP A 151 -10.97 9.17 -13.73
CA ASP A 151 -11.64 9.49 -15.00
C ASP A 151 -13.14 9.67 -14.74
N LEU A 152 -13.48 10.85 -14.23
CA LEU A 152 -14.84 11.23 -13.92
C LEU A 152 -15.64 11.35 -15.22
N ASN A 153 -16.56 10.42 -15.39
CA ASN A 153 -17.54 10.40 -16.46
C ASN A 153 -18.96 10.43 -15.85
N PRO A 154 -20.01 10.67 -16.65
CA PRO A 154 -21.38 10.77 -16.13
C PRO A 154 -21.85 9.53 -15.35
N GLN A 155 -21.35 8.34 -15.67
CA GLN A 155 -21.72 7.12 -14.93
C GLN A 155 -21.08 7.12 -13.53
N THR A 156 -19.79 7.46 -13.44
CA THR A 156 -19.08 7.59 -12.16
C THR A 156 -19.72 8.68 -11.31
N ILE A 157 -20.04 9.84 -11.89
CA ILE A 157 -20.70 10.96 -11.19
C ILE A 157 -22.05 10.52 -10.62
N ASN A 158 -22.90 9.85 -11.39
CA ASN A 158 -24.19 9.37 -10.88
C ASN A 158 -24.05 8.38 -9.71
N LYS A 159 -23.03 7.51 -9.74
CA LYS A 159 -22.73 6.61 -8.62
C LYS A 159 -22.30 7.38 -7.38
N LEU A 160 -21.43 8.40 -7.55
CA LEU A 160 -21.01 9.28 -6.46
C LEU A 160 -22.18 10.04 -5.85
N LEU A 161 -23.08 10.56 -6.68
CA LEU A 161 -24.29 11.26 -6.22
C LEU A 161 -25.26 10.33 -5.47
N THR A 162 -25.35 9.06 -5.89
CA THR A 162 -26.15 8.06 -5.16
C THR A 162 -25.52 7.75 -3.81
N ALA A 163 -24.20 7.50 -3.79
CA ALA A 163 -23.47 7.27 -2.54
C ALA A 163 -23.52 8.48 -1.60
N LEU A 164 -23.50 9.70 -2.13
CA LEU A 164 -23.59 10.94 -1.36
C LEU A 164 -24.84 11.00 -0.47
N ASN A 165 -25.99 10.53 -0.98
CA ASN A 165 -27.26 10.53 -0.24
C ASN A 165 -27.29 9.54 0.94
N GLU A 166 -26.44 8.51 0.90
CA GLU A 166 -26.45 7.39 1.83
C GLU A 166 -25.17 7.31 2.69
N CYS A 167 -24.21 8.22 2.48
CA CYS A 167 -22.95 8.23 3.21
C CYS A 167 -23.04 9.03 4.52
N THR A 168 -22.03 8.83 5.37
CA THR A 168 -21.80 9.65 6.56
C THR A 168 -21.34 11.05 6.17
N GLU A 169 -21.39 11.99 7.10
CA GLU A 169 -21.01 13.39 6.88
C GLU A 169 -19.57 13.52 6.36
N TRP A 170 -18.66 12.71 6.89
CA TRP A 170 -17.27 12.66 6.41
C TRP A 170 -17.16 12.12 4.99
N GLY A 171 -17.92 11.08 4.66
CA GLY A 171 -17.91 10.54 3.30
C GLY A 171 -18.57 11.49 2.28
N GLN A 172 -19.57 12.27 2.72
CA GLN A 172 -20.13 13.34 1.90
C GLN A 172 -19.10 14.41 1.57
N ILE A 173 -18.28 14.83 2.54
CA ILE A 173 -17.18 15.78 2.31
C ILE A 173 -16.22 15.21 1.25
N PHE A 174 -15.77 13.96 1.38
CA PHE A 174 -14.85 13.36 0.41
C PHE A 174 -15.42 13.30 -1.01
N ILE A 175 -16.71 12.97 -1.14
CA ILE A 175 -17.37 12.92 -2.44
C ILE A 175 -17.52 14.33 -3.03
N LEU A 176 -17.93 15.31 -2.23
CA LEU A 176 -18.09 16.69 -2.66
C LEU A 176 -16.74 17.31 -3.08
N ASP A 177 -15.68 17.07 -2.33
CA ASP A 177 -14.33 17.54 -2.67
C ASP A 177 -13.85 16.95 -3.99
N CYS A 178 -14.12 15.66 -4.24
CA CYS A 178 -13.84 15.02 -5.52
C CYS A 178 -14.63 15.66 -6.68
N LEU A 179 -15.94 15.87 -6.49
CA LEU A 179 -16.80 16.50 -7.50
C LEU A 179 -16.46 17.96 -7.74
N ALA A 180 -15.97 18.68 -6.73
CA ALA A 180 -15.56 20.09 -6.87
C ALA A 180 -14.36 20.26 -7.82
N ASN A 181 -13.53 19.23 -7.94
CA ASN A 181 -12.39 19.21 -8.87
C ASN A 181 -12.78 18.75 -10.30
N TYR A 182 -14.04 18.38 -10.52
CA TYR A 182 -14.55 18.02 -11.85
C TYR A 182 -14.88 19.28 -12.67
N SER A 183 -14.34 19.36 -13.89
CA SER A 183 -14.81 20.31 -14.89
C SER A 183 -15.70 19.59 -15.91
N PRO A 184 -17.01 19.89 -15.98
CA PRO A 184 -17.93 19.33 -16.97
C PRO A 184 -17.44 19.60 -18.40
N ARG A 185 -17.65 18.64 -19.31
CA ARG A 185 -17.14 18.76 -20.69
C ARG A 185 -18.09 19.53 -21.62
N ASP A 186 -19.37 19.70 -21.27
CA ASP A 186 -20.37 20.44 -22.08
C ASP A 186 -21.46 21.08 -21.19
N ASP A 187 -22.04 22.19 -21.64
CA ASP A 187 -23.10 22.96 -20.95
C ASP A 187 -24.37 22.15 -20.68
N ARG A 188 -24.57 21.04 -21.43
CA ARG A 188 -25.69 20.10 -21.24
C ARG A 188 -25.50 19.16 -20.05
N GLU A 189 -24.26 18.92 -19.61
CA GLU A 189 -23.96 18.18 -18.38
C GLU A 189 -24.16 19.07 -17.14
N SER A 190 -23.94 20.38 -17.26
CA SER A 190 -24.12 21.37 -16.19
C SER A 190 -25.59 21.65 -15.81
N GLN A 191 -26.56 21.12 -16.57
CA GLN A 191 -27.99 21.40 -16.44
C GLN A 191 -28.84 20.19 -15.99
N ARG A 192 -28.22 19.06 -15.65
CA ARG A 192 -28.92 17.83 -15.24
C ARG A 192 -28.70 17.46 -13.78
#